data_AF-A0A2A6ZV72-F1
#
_entry.id   AF-A0A2A6ZV72-F1
#
_cell.length_a   1.000
_cell.length_b   1.000
_cell.length_c   1.000
_cell.angle_alpha   90.00
_cell.angle_beta   90.00
_cell.angle_gamma   90.00
#
_symmetry.space_group_name_H-M   'P 1'
#
loop_
_entity.id
_entity.type
_entity.pdbx_description
1 polymer ?
#
loop_
_entity_poly.entity_id
_entity_poly.type
_entity_poly.pdbx_seq_one_letter_code
_entity_poly.pdbx_strand_id
1 'polypeptide(L)'
;PFGAAHGLKQWVHTESEDLVHFTETGVKLLPDHENDSHGAYSGSAYQIGDKLFIFYTGNVRDENWIRDPRQIGAWMDKNYKIKKIDKVLIKKPTDVTEHFRDPQIFDYKGQFYAIIGAQNHNKQGFIKFYKAVDNDVENWVEVGDLDFGGTGSEYMIECPNIVFVDGKPVLLYCPQGLDKAELDYNNIYPNTYKIFQDFDPEKAALVGGTPIINLDYGFEAYATQGFNTPDGRALIVSWIGLPDVDYPTDKYDYQGAMSLVKELSIKDGKLYQYPVEAITSLRTRQEDFSEKTATTNTYELELNFQANTQTELVLFADQEGNGLSLTVDTAKGKVILD
;
A
#
# COMPACT_ATOMS: atom_id res chain seq x y z
N PRO A 1 -10.23 -1.57 16.89
CA PRO A 1 -11.20 -0.46 17.04
C PRO A 1 -11.36 0.09 18.49
N PHE A 2 -10.61 -0.42 19.48
CA PHE A 2 -10.81 -0.08 20.90
C PHE A 2 -9.75 0.86 21.49
N GLY A 3 -8.87 1.41 20.64
CA GLY A 3 -7.80 2.32 21.04
C GLY A 3 -6.76 2.50 19.93
N ALA A 4 -5.86 3.47 20.12
CA ALA A 4 -4.71 3.75 19.26
C ALA A 4 -3.58 2.74 19.50
N ALA A 5 -3.81 1.49 19.11
CA ALA A 5 -2.82 0.42 19.23
C ALA A 5 -3.03 -0.65 18.15
N HIS A 6 -1.95 -1.38 17.85
CA HIS A 6 -1.98 -2.55 16.96
C HIS A 6 -2.60 -3.78 17.64
N GLY A 7 -3.92 -3.71 17.90
CA GLY A 7 -4.71 -4.80 18.46
C GLY A 7 -5.24 -5.80 17.43
N LEU A 8 -6.29 -6.53 17.81
CA LEU A 8 -6.98 -7.46 16.93
C LEU A 8 -7.53 -6.74 15.68
N LYS A 9 -7.15 -7.23 14.50
CA LYS A 9 -7.43 -6.58 13.21
C LYS A 9 -8.77 -7.02 12.62
N GLN A 10 -9.49 -6.05 12.06
CA GLN A 10 -10.72 -6.19 11.29
C GLN A 10 -10.67 -5.19 10.12
N TRP A 11 -11.44 -5.43 9.06
CA TRP A 11 -11.58 -4.44 7.98
C TRP A 11 -12.89 -3.66 8.14
N VAL A 12 -12.84 -2.38 7.80
CA VAL A 12 -14.01 -1.50 7.67
C VAL A 12 -14.15 -1.16 6.18
N HIS A 13 -15.39 -1.14 5.68
CA HIS A 13 -15.67 -0.89 4.28
C HIS A 13 -16.27 0.50 4.06
N THR A 14 -15.58 1.30 3.25
CA THR A 14 -16.04 2.57 2.72
C THR A 14 -16.17 2.48 1.20
N GLU A 15 -17.06 3.29 0.63
CA GLU A 15 -17.25 3.37 -0.82
C GLU A 15 -17.34 4.81 -1.31
N SER A 16 -17.04 5.01 -2.59
CA SER A 16 -17.07 6.31 -3.26
C SER A 16 -17.31 6.11 -4.75
N GLU A 17 -17.99 7.06 -5.40
CA GLU A 17 -18.14 7.09 -6.86
C GLU A 17 -16.99 7.85 -7.56
N ASP A 18 -16.22 8.64 -6.81
CA ASP A 18 -15.21 9.56 -7.35
C ASP A 18 -13.82 9.42 -6.71
N LEU A 19 -13.68 8.50 -5.75
CA LEU A 19 -12.45 8.21 -4.99
C LEU A 19 -12.01 9.36 -4.08
N VAL A 20 -12.94 10.25 -3.72
CA VAL A 20 -12.72 11.39 -2.82
C VAL A 20 -13.79 11.45 -1.74
N HIS A 21 -15.06 11.38 -2.13
CA HIS A 21 -16.19 11.42 -1.20
C HIS A 21 -16.54 10.01 -0.75
N PHE A 22 -15.89 9.54 0.31
CA PHE A 22 -16.12 8.22 0.89
C PHE A 22 -17.25 8.22 1.92
N THR A 23 -18.09 7.18 1.88
CA THR A 23 -19.10 6.88 2.91
C THR A 23 -18.82 5.52 3.53
N GLU A 24 -18.87 5.42 4.86
CA GLU A 24 -18.80 4.14 5.56
C GLU A 24 -20.09 3.34 5.34
N THR A 25 -19.96 2.10 4.89
CA THR A 25 -21.10 1.22 4.60
C THR A 25 -21.62 0.46 5.84
N GLY A 26 -20.85 0.48 6.93
CA GLY A 26 -21.09 -0.30 8.14
C GLY A 26 -20.69 -1.78 8.03
N VAL A 27 -20.28 -2.24 6.84
CA VAL A 27 -19.82 -3.61 6.59
C VAL A 27 -18.44 -3.80 7.19
N LYS A 28 -18.23 -4.96 7.82
CA LYS A 28 -16.98 -5.31 8.50
C LYS A 28 -16.55 -6.73 8.16
N LEU A 29 -15.27 -6.91 7.87
CA LEU A 29 -14.63 -8.23 7.88
C LEU A 29 -14.04 -8.46 9.27
N LEU A 30 -14.75 -9.21 10.10
CA LEU A 30 -14.35 -9.49 11.47
C LEU A 30 -13.40 -10.71 11.52
N PRO A 31 -12.52 -10.82 12.52
CA PRO A 31 -11.72 -12.03 12.80
C PRO A 31 -12.54 -13.07 13.58
N ASP A 32 -13.64 -13.54 13.00
CA ASP A 32 -14.64 -14.41 13.62
C ASP A 32 -14.64 -15.85 13.09
N HIS A 33 -13.59 -16.25 12.36
CA HIS A 33 -13.43 -17.60 11.83
C HIS A 33 -12.18 -18.27 12.44
N GLU A 34 -12.15 -19.60 12.50
CA GLU A 34 -10.98 -20.33 13.05
C GLU A 34 -9.68 -20.00 12.30
N ASN A 35 -9.80 -19.69 11.00
CA ASN A 35 -8.68 -19.34 10.12
C ASN A 35 -8.20 -17.90 10.25
N ASP A 36 -8.87 -17.03 11.01
CA ASP A 36 -8.45 -15.65 11.27
C ASP A 36 -8.69 -15.20 12.72
N SER A 37 -8.74 -16.17 13.64
CA SER A 37 -9.06 -15.99 15.05
C SER A 37 -8.24 -14.92 15.79
N HIS A 38 -7.04 -14.59 15.29
CA HIS A 38 -6.15 -13.58 15.86
C HIS A 38 -5.94 -12.37 14.94
N GLY A 39 -6.80 -12.20 13.93
CA GLY A 39 -6.88 -11.00 13.10
C GLY A 39 -7.13 -11.31 11.63
N ALA A 40 -8.03 -10.54 11.02
CA ALA A 40 -8.10 -10.40 9.57
C ALA A 40 -7.04 -9.38 9.15
N TYR A 41 -5.85 -9.87 8.77
CA TYR A 41 -4.73 -9.05 8.31
C TYR A 41 -4.96 -8.52 6.89
N SER A 42 -3.99 -7.79 6.35
CA SER A 42 -4.06 -7.18 5.02
C SER A 42 -4.25 -8.21 3.91
N GLY A 43 -4.63 -7.69 2.75
CA GLY A 43 -5.02 -8.47 1.59
C GLY A 43 -5.46 -7.55 0.47
N SER A 44 -6.13 -8.11 -0.52
CA SER A 44 -6.62 -7.43 -1.72
C SER A 44 -8.00 -7.93 -2.11
N ALA A 45 -8.57 -7.35 -3.15
CA ALA A 45 -9.84 -7.80 -3.68
C ALA A 45 -9.88 -7.74 -5.21
N TYR A 46 -10.65 -8.62 -5.83
CA TYR A 46 -10.82 -8.65 -7.28
C TYR A 46 -12.26 -9.03 -7.66
N GLN A 47 -12.82 -8.37 -8.67
CA GLN A 47 -14.18 -8.66 -9.14
C GLN A 47 -14.21 -9.95 -9.95
N ILE A 48 -15.10 -10.88 -9.60
CA ILE A 48 -15.33 -12.12 -10.35
C ILE A 48 -16.82 -12.29 -10.56
N GLY A 49 -17.25 -12.17 -11.81
CA GLY A 49 -18.67 -12.13 -12.15
C GLY A 49 -19.36 -10.94 -11.47
N ASP A 50 -20.38 -11.24 -10.67
CA ASP A 50 -21.20 -10.25 -9.97
C ASP A 50 -20.80 -10.04 -8.50
N LYS A 51 -19.67 -10.62 -8.07
CA LYS A 51 -19.17 -10.56 -6.69
C LYS A 51 -17.75 -10.05 -6.62
N LEU A 52 -17.39 -9.60 -5.43
CA LEU A 52 -16.01 -9.29 -5.07
C LEU A 52 -15.41 -10.47 -4.30
N PHE A 53 -14.30 -11.00 -4.81
CA PHE A 53 -13.46 -11.93 -4.06
C PHE A 53 -12.49 -11.11 -3.22
N ILE A 54 -12.53 -11.29 -1.90
CA ILE A 54 -11.63 -10.67 -0.93
C ILE A 54 -10.59 -11.72 -0.56
N PHE A 55 -9.31 -11.46 -0.83
CA PHE A 55 -8.22 -12.36 -0.55
C PHE A 55 -7.32 -11.75 0.53
N TYR A 56 -7.16 -12.41 1.68
CA TYR A 56 -6.49 -11.82 2.83
C TYR A 56 -5.75 -12.85 3.67
N THR A 57 -4.85 -12.36 4.53
CA THR A 57 -4.19 -13.21 5.50
C THR A 57 -5.04 -13.34 6.77
N GLY A 58 -5.40 -14.55 7.12
CA GLY A 58 -5.86 -14.91 8.45
C GLY A 58 -4.67 -15.09 9.38
N ASN A 59 -4.60 -14.25 10.41
CA ASN A 59 -3.63 -14.40 11.49
C ASN A 59 -4.19 -15.38 12.51
N VAL A 60 -3.51 -16.51 12.69
CA VAL A 60 -3.84 -17.50 13.73
C VAL A 60 -2.62 -17.69 14.61
N ARG A 61 -2.86 -17.97 15.90
CA ARG A 61 -1.83 -18.42 16.83
C ARG A 61 -2.25 -19.74 17.45
N ASP A 62 -1.28 -20.62 17.67
CA ASP A 62 -1.49 -21.87 18.38
C ASP A 62 -1.48 -21.66 19.92
N GLU A 63 -1.60 -22.76 20.66
CA GLU A 63 -1.58 -22.77 22.13
C GLU A 63 -0.26 -22.25 22.74
N ASN A 64 0.83 -22.26 21.97
CA ASN A 64 2.14 -21.74 22.36
C ASN A 64 2.37 -20.30 21.85
N TRP A 65 1.31 -19.67 21.33
CA TRP A 65 1.33 -18.33 20.75
C TRP A 65 2.19 -18.20 19.49
N ILE A 66 2.51 -19.31 18.82
CA ILE A 66 3.26 -19.32 17.56
C ILE A 66 2.31 -18.95 16.43
N ARG A 67 2.73 -18.04 15.55
CA ARG A 67 1.88 -17.57 14.45
C ARG A 67 1.84 -18.59 13.30
N ASP A 68 0.63 -18.92 12.87
CA ASP A 68 0.30 -19.76 11.71
C ASP A 68 -0.46 -18.90 10.68
N PRO A 69 0.23 -18.18 9.78
CA PRO A 69 -0.44 -17.36 8.78
C PRO A 69 -1.13 -18.22 7.72
N ARG A 70 -2.38 -17.88 7.40
CA ARG A 70 -3.21 -18.60 6.42
C ARG A 70 -3.69 -17.64 5.36
N GLN A 71 -3.57 -17.98 4.08
CA GLN A 71 -4.14 -17.16 3.02
C GLN A 71 -5.54 -17.69 2.73
N ILE A 72 -6.54 -16.86 2.98
CA ILE A 72 -7.97 -17.21 3.00
C ILE A 72 -8.78 -16.22 2.20
N GLY A 73 -9.99 -16.63 1.82
CA GLY A 73 -10.85 -15.80 0.99
C GLY A 73 -12.25 -15.61 1.58
N ALA A 74 -12.90 -14.56 1.11
CA ALA A 74 -14.32 -14.32 1.33
C ALA A 74 -14.97 -13.77 0.05
N TRP A 75 -16.26 -14.01 -0.09
CA TRP A 75 -17.08 -13.47 -1.18
C TRP A 75 -17.97 -12.37 -0.64
N MET A 76 -17.94 -11.20 -1.26
CA MET A 76 -18.91 -10.13 -1.01
C MET A 76 -19.86 -9.99 -2.19
N ASP A 77 -21.16 -10.04 -1.94
CA ASP A 77 -22.19 -9.82 -2.96
C ASP A 77 -22.58 -8.33 -3.10
N LYS A 78 -23.47 -8.02 -4.04
CA LYS A 78 -23.95 -6.66 -4.32
C LYS A 78 -24.75 -6.02 -3.18
N ASN A 79 -25.15 -6.78 -2.17
CA ASN A 79 -25.80 -6.27 -0.97
C ASN A 79 -24.80 -6.16 0.19
N TYR A 80 -23.49 -6.19 -0.11
CA TYR A 80 -22.38 -6.19 0.83
C TYR A 80 -22.38 -7.34 1.84
N LYS A 81 -23.06 -8.46 1.53
CA LYS A 81 -23.00 -9.64 2.40
C LYS A 81 -21.70 -10.38 2.15
N ILE A 82 -20.88 -10.46 3.20
CA ILE A 82 -19.62 -11.22 3.20
C ILE A 82 -19.90 -12.66 3.62
N LYS A 83 -19.37 -13.62 2.85
CA LYS A 83 -19.31 -15.04 3.20
C LYS A 83 -17.86 -15.52 3.09
N LYS A 84 -17.26 -15.86 4.23
CA LYS A 84 -15.93 -16.47 4.29
C LYS A 84 -15.93 -17.88 3.69
N ILE A 85 -14.77 -18.26 3.16
CA ILE A 85 -14.50 -19.60 2.65
C ILE A 85 -13.86 -20.40 3.80
N ASP A 86 -14.42 -21.56 4.13
CA ASP A 86 -13.95 -22.39 5.25
C ASP A 86 -12.55 -23.00 4.98
N LYS A 87 -12.19 -23.15 3.70
CA LYS A 87 -10.91 -23.69 3.25
C LYS A 87 -9.79 -22.65 3.34
N VAL A 88 -8.64 -23.06 3.86
CA VAL A 88 -7.36 -22.35 3.66
C VAL A 88 -6.93 -22.48 2.21
N LEU A 89 -6.89 -21.36 1.48
CA LEU A 89 -6.63 -21.33 0.05
C LEU A 89 -5.16 -21.58 -0.27
N ILE A 90 -4.26 -20.94 0.47
CA ILE A 90 -2.81 -21.18 0.41
C ILE A 90 -2.31 -21.36 1.84
N LYS A 91 -1.75 -22.53 2.11
CA LYS A 91 -1.09 -22.84 3.38
C LYS A 91 0.33 -22.29 3.38
N LYS A 92 0.83 -21.92 4.55
CA LYS A 92 2.23 -21.52 4.74
C LYS A 92 3.19 -22.58 4.19
N PRO A 93 4.03 -22.24 3.19
CA PRO A 93 5.07 -23.14 2.70
C PRO A 93 6.08 -23.56 3.79
N THR A 94 6.81 -24.65 3.54
CA THR A 94 7.79 -25.17 4.51
C THR A 94 9.09 -24.37 4.54
N ASP A 95 9.41 -23.67 3.46
CA ASP A 95 10.61 -22.83 3.27
C ASP A 95 10.45 -21.40 3.81
N VAL A 96 9.26 -21.03 4.30
CA VAL A 96 8.99 -19.73 4.92
C VAL A 96 8.82 -19.82 6.44
N THR A 97 9.15 -18.73 7.12
CA THR A 97 8.90 -18.55 8.56
C THR A 97 7.43 -18.19 8.81
N GLU A 98 7.08 -17.78 10.03
CA GLU A 98 5.75 -17.24 10.36
C GLU A 98 5.41 -15.93 9.62
N HIS A 99 6.35 -15.32 8.90
CA HIS A 99 6.09 -14.18 8.03
C HIS A 99 5.75 -14.67 6.63
N PHE A 100 4.46 -14.79 6.34
CA PHE A 100 3.91 -15.14 5.04
C PHE A 100 2.53 -14.49 4.92
N ARG A 101 2.42 -13.29 4.34
CA ARG A 101 1.21 -12.46 4.46
C ARG A 101 1.03 -11.47 3.32
N ASP A 102 -0.13 -10.82 3.33
CA ASP A 102 -0.54 -9.71 2.47
C ASP A 102 -0.70 -10.12 1.00
N PRO A 103 -1.63 -11.05 0.68
CA PRO A 103 -1.81 -11.52 -0.68
C PRO A 103 -2.42 -10.42 -1.57
N GLN A 104 -1.77 -10.15 -2.69
CA GLN A 104 -2.37 -9.38 -3.78
C GLN A 104 -2.84 -10.32 -4.90
N ILE A 105 -4.14 -10.34 -5.20
CA ILE A 105 -4.69 -10.96 -6.41
C ILE A 105 -4.72 -9.95 -7.56
N PHE A 106 -4.36 -10.39 -8.76
CA PHE A 106 -4.46 -9.58 -9.98
C PHE A 106 -4.72 -10.44 -11.21
N ASP A 107 -5.32 -9.84 -12.25
CA ASP A 107 -5.42 -10.43 -13.58
C ASP A 107 -4.21 -10.01 -14.42
N TYR A 108 -3.63 -10.97 -15.13
CA TYR A 108 -2.72 -10.67 -16.22
C TYR A 108 -3.08 -11.51 -17.44
N LYS A 109 -3.54 -10.83 -18.49
CA LYS A 109 -3.93 -11.44 -19.78
C LYS A 109 -5.00 -12.53 -19.61
N GLY A 110 -5.98 -12.30 -18.73
CA GLY A 110 -7.10 -13.21 -18.49
C GLY A 110 -6.79 -14.38 -17.56
N GLN A 111 -5.64 -14.37 -16.89
CA GLN A 111 -5.24 -15.35 -15.89
C GLN A 111 -5.08 -14.68 -14.53
N PHE A 112 -5.69 -15.25 -13.50
CA PHE A 112 -5.53 -14.79 -12.12
C PHE A 112 -4.23 -15.32 -11.51
N TYR A 113 -3.53 -14.39 -10.88
CA TYR A 113 -2.30 -14.63 -10.15
C TYR A 113 -2.38 -14.02 -8.76
N ALA A 114 -1.49 -14.47 -7.88
CA ALA A 114 -1.29 -13.85 -6.59
C ALA A 114 0.19 -13.73 -6.24
N ILE A 115 0.55 -12.65 -5.55
CA ILE A 115 1.84 -12.47 -4.91
C ILE A 115 1.66 -12.32 -3.40
N ILE A 116 2.60 -12.87 -2.62
CA ILE A 116 2.52 -12.89 -1.16
C ILE A 116 3.91 -12.61 -0.59
N GLY A 117 3.98 -11.67 0.35
CA GLY A 117 5.22 -11.34 1.04
C GLY A 117 5.64 -12.46 1.98
N ALA A 118 6.92 -12.79 1.99
CA ALA A 118 7.46 -13.91 2.76
C ALA A 118 8.83 -13.60 3.36
N GLN A 119 9.21 -14.35 4.40
CA GLN A 119 10.57 -14.43 4.93
C GLN A 119 11.04 -15.88 4.91
N ASN A 120 12.25 -16.13 4.43
CA ASN A 120 12.86 -17.46 4.43
C ASN A 120 13.53 -17.80 5.78
N HIS A 121 13.98 -19.04 5.97
CA HIS A 121 14.65 -19.46 7.22
C HIS A 121 15.99 -18.78 7.51
N ASN A 122 16.61 -18.17 6.48
CA ASN A 122 17.81 -17.34 6.61
C ASN A 122 17.47 -15.87 6.98
N LYS A 123 16.20 -15.57 7.26
CA LYS A 123 15.71 -14.23 7.62
C LYS A 123 15.86 -13.20 6.50
N GLN A 124 15.63 -13.62 5.25
CA GLN A 124 15.61 -12.75 4.08
C GLN A 124 14.18 -12.62 3.55
N GLY A 125 13.78 -11.40 3.19
CA GLY A 125 12.50 -11.09 2.60
C GLY A 125 12.45 -11.46 1.12
N PHE A 126 11.32 -12.01 0.67
CA PHE A 126 11.06 -12.33 -0.73
C PHE A 126 9.56 -12.38 -1.01
N ILE A 127 9.18 -12.61 -2.26
CA ILE A 127 7.78 -12.67 -2.70
C ILE A 127 7.51 -14.05 -3.31
N LYS A 128 6.49 -14.75 -2.80
CA LYS A 128 5.97 -15.97 -3.41
C LYS A 128 4.98 -15.63 -4.52
N PHE A 129 5.00 -16.38 -5.62
CA PHE A 129 4.14 -16.19 -6.77
C PHE A 129 3.26 -17.43 -7.05
N TYR A 130 1.95 -17.21 -7.17
CA TYR A 130 0.94 -18.24 -7.33
C TYR A 130 0.06 -17.98 -8.54
N LYS A 131 -0.50 -19.05 -9.09
CA LYS A 131 -1.47 -19.04 -10.19
C LYS A 131 -2.75 -19.74 -9.75
N ALA A 132 -3.90 -19.15 -10.06
CA ALA A 132 -5.19 -19.83 -9.90
C ALA A 132 -5.36 -20.88 -11.01
N VAL A 133 -5.51 -22.15 -10.64
CA VAL A 133 -5.70 -23.24 -11.61
C VAL A 133 -7.05 -23.07 -12.27
N ASP A 134 -7.09 -23.04 -13.61
CA ASP A 134 -8.31 -22.81 -14.39
C ASP A 134 -9.08 -21.52 -14.01
N ASN A 135 -8.39 -20.53 -13.45
CA ASN A 135 -8.96 -19.30 -12.86
C ASN A 135 -9.94 -19.55 -11.69
N ASP A 136 -9.89 -20.73 -11.06
CA ASP A 136 -10.57 -20.99 -9.79
C ASP A 136 -9.77 -20.35 -8.65
N VAL A 137 -10.27 -19.22 -8.13
CA VAL A 137 -9.64 -18.50 -7.01
C VAL A 137 -9.71 -19.24 -5.67
N GLU A 138 -10.36 -20.39 -5.61
CA GLU A 138 -10.27 -21.29 -4.45
C GLU A 138 -9.19 -22.36 -4.61
N ASN A 139 -8.48 -22.40 -5.76
CA ASN A 139 -7.47 -23.40 -6.09
C ASN A 139 -6.18 -22.77 -6.67
N TRP A 140 -5.16 -22.67 -5.84
CA TRP A 140 -3.89 -22.03 -6.19
C TRP A 140 -2.75 -23.05 -6.28
N VAL A 141 -1.86 -22.85 -7.25
CA VAL A 141 -0.60 -23.58 -7.37
C VAL A 141 0.56 -22.59 -7.32
N GLU A 142 1.62 -22.95 -6.59
CA GLU A 142 2.86 -22.18 -6.56
C GLU A 142 3.53 -22.27 -7.93
N VAL A 143 3.91 -21.12 -8.47
CA VAL A 143 4.72 -21.03 -9.68
C VAL A 143 6.19 -20.97 -9.30
N GLY A 144 6.52 -20.20 -8.27
CA GLY A 144 7.86 -20.09 -7.70
C GLY A 144 8.03 -18.84 -6.84
N ASP A 145 9.28 -18.52 -6.54
CA ASP A 145 9.66 -17.25 -5.93
C ASP A 145 9.76 -16.20 -7.04
N LEU A 146 9.16 -15.04 -6.84
CA LEU A 146 9.18 -13.96 -7.83
C LEU A 146 10.61 -13.41 -7.95
N ASP A 147 11.24 -13.58 -9.11
CA ASP A 147 12.48 -12.89 -9.44
C ASP A 147 12.16 -11.46 -9.88
N PHE A 148 12.43 -10.50 -9.01
CA PHE A 148 12.34 -9.08 -9.30
C PHE A 148 13.70 -8.39 -9.16
N GLY A 149 14.81 -9.15 -9.13
CA GLY A 149 16.15 -8.65 -8.85
C GLY A 149 16.29 -8.06 -7.45
N GLY A 150 15.70 -8.73 -6.45
CA GLY A 150 15.94 -8.42 -5.03
C GLY A 150 17.27 -9.00 -4.56
N THR A 151 17.93 -8.33 -3.63
CA THR A 151 19.19 -8.79 -3.01
C THR A 151 18.95 -9.68 -1.79
N GLY A 152 17.77 -9.56 -1.17
CA GLY A 152 17.41 -10.23 0.08
C GLY A 152 18.15 -9.66 1.29
N SER A 153 18.45 -8.35 1.28
CA SER A 153 19.03 -7.65 2.44
C SER A 153 17.98 -7.25 3.47
N GLU A 154 16.74 -7.00 3.02
CA GLU A 154 15.58 -6.90 3.88
C GLU A 154 15.24 -8.25 4.52
N TYR A 155 14.66 -8.23 5.71
CA TYR A 155 14.27 -9.47 6.39
C TYR A 155 12.84 -9.90 6.07
N MET A 156 11.97 -9.00 5.59
CA MET A 156 10.59 -9.28 5.23
C MET A 156 10.11 -8.28 4.18
N ILE A 157 9.27 -8.74 3.26
CA ILE A 157 8.54 -7.87 2.34
C ILE A 157 7.07 -7.84 2.76
N GLU A 158 6.57 -6.69 3.21
CA GLU A 158 5.14 -6.48 3.47
C GLU A 158 4.44 -5.85 2.27
N CYS A 159 3.13 -6.09 2.16
CA CYS A 159 2.22 -5.45 1.20
C CYS A 159 2.76 -5.39 -0.25
N PRO A 160 3.22 -6.51 -0.84
CA PRO A 160 3.66 -6.49 -2.23
C PRO A 160 2.46 -6.29 -3.17
N ASN A 161 2.61 -5.39 -4.15
CA ASN A 161 1.61 -5.11 -5.17
C ASN A 161 2.27 -5.03 -6.55
N ILE A 162 1.72 -5.70 -7.56
CA ILE A 162 1.99 -5.45 -8.97
C ILE A 162 0.80 -4.68 -9.56
N VAL A 163 1.09 -3.55 -10.19
CA VAL A 163 0.13 -2.78 -11.00
C VAL A 163 0.73 -2.52 -12.37
N PHE A 164 -0.12 -2.40 -13.40
CA PHE A 164 0.31 -2.09 -14.75
C PHE A 164 0.08 -0.61 -15.04
N VAL A 165 1.15 0.15 -15.21
CA VAL A 165 1.12 1.59 -15.49
C VAL A 165 1.63 1.80 -16.90
N ASP A 166 0.81 2.37 -17.78
CA ASP A 166 1.15 2.57 -19.21
C ASP A 166 1.65 1.27 -19.88
N GLY A 167 1.06 0.13 -19.51
CA GLY A 167 1.41 -1.21 -20.00
C GLY A 167 2.66 -1.84 -19.37
N LYS A 168 3.36 -1.14 -18.46
CA LYS A 168 4.55 -1.65 -17.77
C LYS A 168 4.22 -2.18 -16.38
N PRO A 169 4.80 -3.31 -15.94
CA PRO A 169 4.65 -3.75 -14.57
C PRO A 169 5.41 -2.83 -13.62
N VAL A 170 4.77 -2.43 -12.53
CA VAL A 170 5.34 -1.70 -11.41
C VAL A 170 5.13 -2.51 -10.15
N LEU A 171 6.22 -2.90 -9.48
CA LEU A 171 6.17 -3.55 -8.17
C LEU A 171 6.25 -2.47 -7.10
N LEU A 172 5.27 -2.45 -6.20
CA LEU A 172 5.25 -1.64 -4.97
C LEU A 172 5.39 -2.60 -3.79
N TYR A 173 6.21 -2.27 -2.80
CA TYR A 173 6.39 -3.15 -1.63
C TYR A 173 7.04 -2.42 -0.45
N CYS A 174 6.98 -3.03 0.73
CA CYS A 174 7.57 -2.50 1.96
C CYS A 174 8.67 -3.45 2.50
N PRO A 175 9.95 -3.27 2.12
CA PRO A 175 11.04 -4.14 2.55
C PRO A 175 11.56 -3.76 3.94
N GLN A 176 11.12 -4.48 4.97
CA GLN A 176 11.51 -4.23 6.35
C GLN A 176 12.98 -4.59 6.59
N GLY A 177 13.75 -3.65 7.15
CA GLY A 177 15.17 -3.84 7.45
C GLY A 177 16.09 -3.83 6.24
N LEU A 178 15.65 -3.26 5.10
CA LEU A 178 16.46 -3.07 3.90
C LEU A 178 17.81 -2.42 4.23
N ASP A 179 18.89 -2.89 3.61
CA ASP A 179 20.19 -2.25 3.80
C ASP A 179 20.18 -0.82 3.22
N LYS A 180 20.53 0.17 4.04
CA LYS A 180 20.63 1.58 3.62
C LYS A 180 21.69 1.81 2.54
N ALA A 181 22.61 0.87 2.33
CA ALA A 181 23.52 0.88 1.20
C ALA A 181 22.82 0.67 -0.15
N GLU A 182 21.63 0.06 -0.18
CA GLU A 182 20.84 -0.15 -1.39
C GLU A 182 19.88 0.99 -1.70
N LEU A 183 19.30 1.59 -0.66
CA LEU A 183 18.38 2.71 -0.78
C LEU A 183 18.51 3.60 0.45
N ASP A 184 18.71 4.90 0.24
CA ASP A 184 18.64 5.86 1.33
C ASP A 184 17.18 6.13 1.71
N TYR A 185 16.85 5.95 2.98
CA TYR A 185 15.52 6.20 3.55
C TYR A 185 15.62 6.49 5.05
N ASN A 186 14.67 7.27 5.58
CA ASN A 186 14.67 7.71 6.97
C ASN A 186 13.61 7.06 7.84
N ASN A 187 12.45 6.71 7.27
CA ASN A 187 11.38 6.03 7.99
C ASN A 187 11.90 4.69 8.56
N ILE A 188 11.27 4.22 9.64
CA ILE A 188 11.66 2.96 10.28
C ILE A 188 11.72 1.79 9.28
N TYR A 189 10.76 1.76 8.35
CA TYR A 189 10.77 0.88 7.19
C TYR A 189 10.36 1.69 5.93
N PRO A 190 10.97 1.41 4.77
CA PRO A 190 10.68 2.14 3.54
C PRO A 190 9.44 1.59 2.83
N ASN A 191 8.84 2.44 2.00
CA ASN A 191 7.77 2.12 1.07
C ASN A 191 8.29 2.41 -0.33
N THR A 192 8.42 1.38 -1.17
CA THR A 192 9.29 1.44 -2.36
C THR A 192 8.58 0.99 -3.62
N TYR A 193 9.21 1.28 -4.76
CA TYR A 193 8.80 0.73 -6.05
C TYR A 193 9.97 0.41 -6.99
N LYS A 194 9.67 -0.42 -7.99
CA LYS A 194 10.50 -0.68 -9.17
C LYS A 194 9.61 -0.69 -10.42
N ILE A 195 10.09 -0.13 -11.53
CA ILE A 195 9.44 -0.20 -12.85
C ILE A 195 10.14 -1.27 -13.69
N PHE A 196 9.39 -2.15 -14.32
CA PHE A 196 9.92 -3.23 -15.16
C PHE A 196 9.53 -3.03 -16.63
N GLN A 197 10.24 -3.69 -17.54
CA GLN A 197 9.87 -3.68 -18.96
C GLN A 197 8.83 -4.74 -19.29
N ASP A 198 8.86 -5.88 -18.59
CA ASP A 198 7.95 -6.99 -18.86
C ASP A 198 7.71 -7.86 -17.60
N PHE A 199 6.66 -8.66 -17.66
CA PHE A 199 6.32 -9.67 -16.68
C PHE A 199 6.19 -11.04 -17.38
N ASP A 200 7.08 -11.96 -17.00
CA ASP A 200 7.14 -13.35 -17.46
C ASP A 200 6.58 -14.28 -16.36
N PRO A 201 5.27 -14.59 -16.38
CA PRO A 201 4.67 -15.44 -15.36
C PRO A 201 5.10 -16.89 -15.46
N GLU A 202 5.67 -17.38 -16.58
CA GLU A 202 6.15 -18.76 -16.68
C GLU A 202 7.45 -18.95 -15.91
N LYS A 203 8.27 -17.91 -15.85
CA LYS A 203 9.53 -17.89 -15.09
C LYS A 203 9.40 -17.25 -13.70
N ALA A 204 8.20 -16.87 -13.29
CA ALA A 204 7.96 -16.07 -12.10
C ALA A 204 8.88 -14.84 -12.04
N ALA A 205 8.98 -14.06 -13.13
CA ALA A 205 10.00 -13.01 -13.23
C ALA A 205 9.44 -11.65 -13.69
N LEU A 206 9.91 -10.58 -13.06
CA LEU A 206 9.78 -9.20 -13.51
C LEU A 206 11.08 -8.76 -14.19
N VAL A 207 11.03 -8.45 -15.47
CA VAL A 207 12.22 -8.34 -16.34
C VAL A 207 12.61 -6.89 -16.59
N GLY A 208 13.91 -6.59 -16.52
CA GLY A 208 14.46 -5.28 -16.87
C GLY A 208 14.05 -4.16 -15.90
N GLY A 209 14.11 -4.45 -14.60
CA GLY A 209 13.74 -3.52 -13.53
C GLY A 209 14.68 -2.32 -13.40
N THR A 210 14.13 -1.17 -13.00
CA THR A 210 14.91 -0.06 -12.47
C THR A 210 15.59 -0.44 -11.15
N PRO A 211 16.54 0.38 -10.64
CA PRO A 211 16.86 0.36 -9.22
C PRO A 211 15.61 0.51 -8.35
N ILE A 212 15.71 0.11 -7.08
CA ILE A 212 14.69 0.38 -6.07
C ILE A 212 14.63 1.89 -5.80
N ILE A 213 13.42 2.44 -5.65
CA ILE A 213 13.19 3.88 -5.43
C ILE A 213 12.16 4.04 -4.31
N ASN A 214 12.32 5.05 -3.44
CA ASN A 214 11.27 5.42 -2.48
C ASN A 214 10.00 5.84 -3.23
N LEU A 215 8.86 5.29 -2.84
CA LEU A 215 7.56 5.69 -3.38
C LEU A 215 7.15 7.08 -2.88
N ASP A 216 7.48 7.38 -1.63
CA ASP A 216 7.21 8.66 -0.98
C ASP A 216 8.45 9.08 -0.18
N TYR A 217 8.75 10.38 -0.18
CA TYR A 217 9.94 10.95 0.48
C TYR A 217 9.58 11.67 1.78
N GLY A 218 8.31 11.68 2.18
CA GLY A 218 7.83 12.18 3.45
C GLY A 218 8.02 11.17 4.59
N PHE A 219 7.41 11.49 5.73
CA PHE A 219 7.72 10.84 7.01
C PHE A 219 6.84 9.64 7.37
N GLU A 220 5.70 9.45 6.69
CA GLU A 220 4.62 8.62 7.24
C GLU A 220 4.05 7.56 6.28
N ALA A 221 4.33 7.63 4.98
CA ALA A 221 3.65 6.77 4.02
C ALA A 221 4.16 5.32 4.07
N TYR A 222 3.27 4.37 4.36
CA TYR A 222 3.56 2.94 4.43
C TYR A 222 2.44 2.08 3.85
N ALA A 223 2.70 0.78 3.67
CA ALA A 223 1.73 -0.23 3.27
C ALA A 223 0.85 0.19 2.07
N THR A 224 1.46 0.78 1.04
CA THR A 224 0.72 1.23 -0.15
C THR A 224 0.07 0.04 -0.83
N GLN A 225 -1.23 0.15 -1.12
CA GLN A 225 -1.95 -0.77 -1.98
C GLN A 225 -2.20 -0.13 -3.35
N GLY A 226 -2.03 -0.93 -4.40
CA GLY A 226 -2.29 -0.53 -5.77
C GLY A 226 -3.27 -1.46 -6.48
N PHE A 227 -4.06 -0.91 -7.39
CA PHE A 227 -4.98 -1.67 -8.24
C PHE A 227 -5.12 -1.03 -9.63
N ASN A 228 -5.43 -1.86 -10.62
CA ASN A 228 -5.83 -1.40 -11.93
C ASN A 228 -7.36 -1.31 -12.01
N THR A 229 -7.85 -0.20 -12.56
CA THR A 229 -9.28 0.03 -12.78
C THR A 229 -9.74 -0.55 -14.13
N PRO A 230 -11.05 -0.79 -14.32
CA PRO A 230 -11.59 -1.27 -15.59
C PRO A 230 -11.35 -0.32 -16.77
N ASP A 231 -11.16 0.99 -16.51
CA ASP A 231 -10.84 2.00 -17.53
C ASP A 231 -9.33 2.07 -17.86
N GLY A 232 -8.52 1.18 -17.27
CA GLY A 232 -7.10 1.01 -17.60
C GLY A 232 -6.15 1.89 -16.79
N ARG A 233 -6.64 2.68 -15.83
CA ARG A 233 -5.79 3.43 -14.91
C ARG A 233 -5.14 2.51 -13.87
N ALA A 234 -4.09 3.00 -13.25
CA ALA A 234 -3.47 2.39 -12.08
C ALA A 234 -3.56 3.39 -10.93
N LEU A 235 -4.19 2.97 -9.83
CA LEU A 235 -4.43 3.80 -8.67
C LEU A 235 -3.74 3.21 -7.45
N ILE A 236 -3.29 4.08 -6.55
CA ILE A 236 -2.71 3.69 -5.27
C ILE A 236 -3.29 4.52 -4.12
N VAL A 237 -3.24 3.94 -2.92
CA VAL A 237 -3.51 4.62 -1.65
C VAL A 237 -2.53 4.10 -0.61
N SER A 238 -2.06 4.98 0.26
CA SER A 238 -1.04 4.67 1.28
C SER A 238 -1.62 4.88 2.67
N TRP A 239 -1.23 4.04 3.62
CA TRP A 239 -1.40 4.37 5.02
C TRP A 239 -0.45 5.51 5.36
N ILE A 240 -0.98 6.58 5.97
CA ILE A 240 -0.23 7.62 6.64
C ILE A 240 -0.09 7.20 8.10
N GLY A 241 1.01 6.51 8.35
CA GLY A 241 1.42 5.97 9.64
C GLY A 241 2.43 4.84 9.44
N LEU A 242 3.23 4.61 10.47
CA LEU A 242 4.30 3.63 10.47
C LEU A 242 4.08 2.59 11.57
N PRO A 243 4.46 1.32 11.33
CA PRO A 243 4.50 0.34 12.41
C PRO A 243 5.57 0.72 13.43
N ASP A 244 5.36 0.32 14.69
CA ASP A 244 6.31 0.50 15.80
C ASP A 244 6.67 1.97 16.11
N VAL A 245 5.77 2.91 15.79
CA VAL A 245 5.88 4.35 16.07
C VAL A 245 4.66 4.84 16.86
N ASP A 246 4.92 5.65 17.90
CA ASP A 246 3.89 6.32 18.71
C ASP A 246 3.56 7.71 18.13
N TYR A 247 2.31 8.14 18.24
CA TYR A 247 1.83 9.41 17.71
C TYR A 247 1.19 10.31 18.78
N PRO A 248 1.29 11.65 18.66
CA PRO A 248 0.62 12.56 19.59
C PRO A 248 -0.90 12.40 19.66
N THR A 249 -1.53 11.85 18.62
CA THR A 249 -2.96 11.56 18.55
C THR A 249 -3.39 10.33 19.34
N ASP A 250 -2.44 9.48 19.77
CA ASP A 250 -2.76 8.25 20.50
C ASP A 250 -3.48 8.55 21.81
N LYS A 251 -3.20 9.70 22.44
CA LYS A 251 -3.90 10.22 23.62
C LYS A 251 -5.40 10.51 23.40
N TYR A 252 -5.84 10.52 22.14
CA TYR A 252 -7.23 10.68 21.72
C TYR A 252 -7.84 9.37 21.19
N ASP A 253 -7.16 8.23 21.36
CA ASP A 253 -7.60 6.89 20.97
C ASP A 253 -7.83 6.69 19.46
N TYR A 254 -7.18 7.49 18.62
CA TYR A 254 -7.10 7.26 17.17
C TYR A 254 -5.69 7.49 16.61
N GLN A 255 -5.36 6.77 15.54
CA GLN A 255 -4.06 6.81 14.90
C GLN A 255 -4.18 6.57 13.39
N GLY A 256 -3.39 7.32 12.64
CA GLY A 256 -3.22 7.17 11.21
C GLY A 256 -4.34 7.77 10.36
N ALA A 257 -4.07 7.85 9.06
CA ALA A 257 -5.02 8.24 8.04
C ALA A 257 -4.71 7.49 6.73
N MET A 258 -5.57 7.61 5.72
CA MET A 258 -5.21 7.24 4.36
C MET A 258 -4.73 8.47 3.61
N SER A 259 -3.75 8.30 2.72
CA SER A 259 -3.38 9.35 1.77
C SER A 259 -4.50 9.59 0.77
N LEU A 260 -4.38 10.67 -0.01
CA LEU A 260 -5.24 10.86 -1.18
C LEU A 260 -5.05 9.67 -2.14
N VAL A 261 -6.12 9.27 -2.83
CA VAL A 261 -6.01 8.30 -3.93
C VAL A 261 -5.21 8.95 -5.06
N LYS A 262 -4.14 8.29 -5.48
CA LYS A 262 -3.20 8.78 -6.50
C LYS A 262 -3.29 7.92 -7.74
N GLU A 263 -3.45 8.55 -8.89
CA GLU A 263 -3.29 7.95 -10.21
C GLU A 263 -1.82 7.92 -10.61
N LEU A 264 -1.38 6.79 -11.15
CA LEU A 264 -0.02 6.55 -11.59
C LEU A 264 0.12 6.77 -13.10
N SER A 265 1.24 7.37 -13.49
CA SER A 265 1.69 7.43 -14.90
C SER A 265 3.21 7.30 -14.96
N ILE A 266 3.74 6.92 -16.13
CA ILE A 266 5.19 6.87 -16.37
C ILE A 266 5.57 7.96 -17.37
N LYS A 267 6.43 8.88 -16.95
CA LYS A 267 6.99 9.94 -17.83
C LYS A 267 8.50 9.92 -17.71
N ASP A 268 9.19 9.87 -18.85
CA ASP A 268 10.66 9.84 -18.93
C ASP A 268 11.31 8.76 -18.03
N GLY A 269 10.65 7.60 -17.93
CA GLY A 269 11.13 6.47 -17.11
C GLY A 269 10.96 6.64 -15.61
N LYS A 270 10.24 7.66 -15.14
CA LYS A 270 9.92 7.89 -13.73
C LYS A 270 8.44 7.65 -13.46
N LEU A 271 8.14 7.15 -12.26
CA LEU A 271 6.77 7.00 -11.78
C LEU A 271 6.27 8.35 -11.27
N TYR A 272 5.17 8.82 -11.84
CA TYR A 272 4.45 10.00 -11.38
C TYR A 272 3.21 9.57 -10.61
N GLN A 273 2.93 10.30 -9.53
CA GLN A 273 1.75 10.15 -8.71
C GLN A 273 0.99 11.48 -8.73
N TYR A 274 -0.26 11.47 -9.18
CA TYR A 274 -1.14 12.64 -9.10
C TYR A 274 -2.42 12.28 -8.34
N PRO A 275 -2.92 13.12 -7.43
CA PRO A 275 -4.26 12.91 -6.88
C PRO A 275 -5.29 12.73 -8.00
N VAL A 276 -6.30 11.89 -7.77
CA VAL A 276 -7.41 11.75 -8.73
C VAL A 276 -8.07 13.09 -9.01
N GLU A 277 -8.49 13.31 -10.26
CA GLU A 277 -9.03 14.60 -10.73
C GLU A 277 -10.21 15.11 -9.88
N ALA A 278 -11.01 14.19 -9.33
CA ALA A 278 -12.14 14.51 -8.47
C ALA A 278 -11.73 15.30 -7.21
N ILE A 279 -10.46 15.31 -6.81
CA ILE A 279 -10.01 16.10 -5.65
C ILE A 279 -10.29 17.59 -5.82
N THR A 280 -10.31 18.07 -7.07
CA THR A 280 -10.60 19.46 -7.40
C THR A 280 -12.01 19.89 -7.00
N SER A 281 -12.94 18.94 -6.81
CA SER A 281 -14.30 19.22 -6.33
C SER A 281 -14.34 19.69 -4.87
N LEU A 282 -13.30 19.43 -4.08
CA LEU A 282 -13.16 19.94 -2.71
C LEU A 282 -12.78 21.42 -2.67
N ARG A 283 -12.32 22.00 -3.79
CA ARG A 283 -11.92 23.41 -3.87
C ARG A 283 -13.17 24.28 -3.75
N THR A 284 -13.23 25.09 -2.70
CA THR A 284 -14.37 26.00 -2.46
C THR A 284 -14.12 27.41 -2.99
N ARG A 285 -12.91 27.93 -2.77
CA ARG A 285 -12.50 29.29 -3.16
C ARG A 285 -11.04 29.27 -3.61
N GLN A 286 -10.75 30.05 -4.64
CA GLN A 286 -9.40 30.39 -5.07
C GLN A 286 -9.05 31.81 -4.63
N GLU A 287 -7.80 32.03 -4.26
CA GLU A 287 -7.23 33.34 -3.99
C GLU A 287 -5.71 33.32 -4.26
N ASP A 288 -5.13 34.51 -4.45
CA ASP A 288 -3.69 34.64 -4.57
C ASP A 288 -3.00 34.25 -3.27
N PHE A 289 -1.84 33.59 -3.38
CA PHE A 289 -1.08 33.19 -2.20
C PHE A 289 -0.55 34.42 -1.46
N SER A 290 -0.90 34.52 -0.18
CA SER A 290 -0.40 35.55 0.73
C SER A 290 -0.25 34.97 2.14
N GLU A 291 0.57 35.61 2.95
CA GLU A 291 0.65 35.31 4.38
C GLU A 291 -0.73 35.50 5.04
N LYS A 292 -1.05 34.61 5.98
CA LYS A 292 -2.31 34.64 6.73
C LYS A 292 -2.02 34.50 8.21
N THR A 293 -2.65 35.37 9.01
CA THR A 293 -2.58 35.30 10.48
C THR A 293 -3.35 34.11 11.06
N ALA A 294 -4.27 33.51 10.29
CA ALA A 294 -5.02 32.32 10.67
C ALA A 294 -5.57 31.60 9.43
N THR A 295 -5.67 30.27 9.50
CA THR A 295 -6.34 29.43 8.50
C THR A 295 -7.15 28.32 9.18
N THR A 296 -7.99 27.61 8.43
CA THR A 296 -8.65 26.39 8.90
C THR A 296 -7.74 25.15 8.85
N ASN A 297 -6.49 25.30 8.38
CA ASN A 297 -5.55 24.20 8.12
C ASN A 297 -6.11 23.14 7.16
N THR A 298 -6.97 23.57 6.23
CA THR A 298 -7.50 22.74 5.15
C THR A 298 -7.47 23.56 3.86
N TYR A 299 -6.49 23.27 3.01
CA TYR A 299 -6.24 24.01 1.78
C TYR A 299 -5.39 23.17 0.81
N GLU A 300 -5.37 23.60 -0.44
CA GLU A 300 -4.45 23.14 -1.47
C GLU A 300 -3.64 24.35 -1.95
N LEU A 301 -2.31 24.23 -2.02
CA LEU A 301 -1.43 25.29 -2.53
C LEU A 301 -0.79 24.83 -3.83
N GLU A 302 -1.14 25.51 -4.93
CA GLU A 302 -0.50 25.33 -6.23
C GLU A 302 0.41 26.53 -6.51
N LEU A 303 1.73 26.35 -6.35
CA LEU A 303 2.72 27.43 -6.38
C LEU A 303 3.78 27.18 -7.46
N ASN A 304 4.16 28.26 -8.15
CA ASN A 304 5.24 28.26 -9.13
C ASN A 304 6.45 29.01 -8.56
N PHE A 305 7.57 28.31 -8.42
CA PHE A 305 8.83 28.89 -7.94
C PHE A 305 9.71 29.29 -9.11
N GLN A 306 10.34 30.46 -9.01
CA GLN A 306 11.29 30.91 -10.01
C GLN A 306 12.54 30.02 -10.01
N ALA A 307 13.20 29.91 -11.17
CA ALA A 307 14.48 29.19 -11.25
C ALA A 307 15.58 29.96 -10.51
N ASN A 308 16.55 29.24 -9.94
CA ASN A 308 17.68 29.78 -9.20
C ASN A 308 17.30 30.61 -7.97
N THR A 309 16.25 30.22 -7.25
CA THR A 309 15.81 30.83 -5.99
C THR A 309 15.71 29.80 -4.88
N GLN A 310 15.76 30.29 -3.64
CA GLN A 310 15.38 29.52 -2.46
C GLN A 310 14.20 30.21 -1.81
N THR A 311 13.15 29.45 -1.52
CA THR A 311 11.95 29.95 -0.85
C THR A 311 11.58 29.01 0.28
N GLU A 312 11.24 29.59 1.43
CA GLU A 312 10.73 28.87 2.60
C GLU A 312 9.28 29.26 2.83
N LEU A 313 8.43 28.25 3.06
CA LEU A 313 7.05 28.42 3.46
C LEU A 313 6.86 27.71 4.80
N VAL A 314 6.39 28.43 5.82
CA VAL A 314 6.04 27.82 7.11
C VAL A 314 4.54 27.56 7.13
N LEU A 315 4.17 26.28 7.07
CA LEU A 315 2.80 25.80 7.06
C LEU A 315 2.35 25.47 8.49
N PHE A 316 1.05 25.59 8.75
CA PHE A 316 0.46 25.29 10.07
C PHE A 316 1.11 26.08 11.24
N ALA A 317 1.63 27.27 10.93
CA ALA A 317 2.41 28.06 11.87
C ALA A 317 1.56 28.60 13.04
N ASP A 318 2.14 28.61 14.24
CA ASP A 318 1.63 29.37 15.37
C ASP A 318 2.01 30.86 15.26
N GLN A 319 1.62 31.67 16.27
CA GLN A 319 1.91 33.10 16.29
C GLN A 319 3.40 33.44 16.51
N GLU A 320 4.20 32.45 16.93
CA GLU A 320 5.64 32.58 17.13
C GLU A 320 6.43 32.14 15.88
N GLY A 321 5.74 31.63 14.85
CA GLY A 321 6.33 31.15 13.61
C GLY A 321 6.78 29.69 13.66
N ASN A 322 6.39 28.93 14.68
CA ASN A 322 6.67 27.49 14.74
C ASN A 322 5.65 26.74 13.88
N GLY A 323 6.12 25.96 12.91
CA GLY A 323 5.27 25.18 12.01
C GLY A 323 6.10 24.20 11.17
N LEU A 324 5.47 23.62 10.16
CA LEU A 324 6.11 22.73 9.20
C LEU A 324 6.78 23.57 8.10
N SER A 325 8.10 23.50 7.97
CA SER A 325 8.83 24.25 6.97
C SER A 325 8.94 23.46 5.66
N LEU A 326 8.49 24.07 4.57
CA LEU A 326 8.73 23.62 3.20
C LEU A 326 9.74 24.55 2.54
N THR A 327 10.96 24.07 2.35
CA THR A 327 12.02 24.78 1.61
C THR A 327 12.12 24.26 0.18
N VAL A 328 11.91 25.14 -0.79
CA VAL A 328 12.11 24.87 -2.23
C VAL A 328 13.36 25.62 -2.69
N ASP A 329 14.44 24.87 -2.92
CA ASP A 329 15.73 25.37 -3.44
C ASP A 329 15.87 24.97 -4.90
N THR A 330 15.38 25.81 -5.81
CA THR A 330 15.45 25.55 -7.26
C THR A 330 16.86 25.72 -7.82
N ALA A 331 17.78 26.38 -7.10
CA ALA A 331 19.18 26.47 -7.48
C ALA A 331 19.93 25.14 -7.27
N LYS A 332 19.55 24.37 -6.25
CA LYS A 332 20.11 23.04 -5.96
C LYS A 332 19.23 21.88 -6.42
N GLY A 333 18.02 22.16 -6.92
CA GLY A 333 17.04 21.15 -7.32
C GLY A 333 16.54 20.31 -6.15
N LYS A 334 16.31 20.95 -4.99
CA LYS A 334 15.86 20.28 -3.76
C LYS A 334 14.52 20.82 -3.27
N VAL A 335 13.72 19.92 -2.72
CA VAL A 335 12.56 20.22 -1.90
C VAL A 335 12.80 19.54 -0.55
N ILE A 336 12.68 20.29 0.53
CA ILE A 336 12.97 19.83 1.89
C ILE A 336 11.75 20.15 2.74
N LEU A 337 11.31 19.16 3.50
CA LEU A 337 10.27 19.30 4.52
C LEU A 337 10.95 19.08 5.88
N ASP A 338 10.71 19.99 6.83
CA ASP A 338 11.26 19.98 8.20
C ASP A 338 10.18 20.33 9.23
#